data_AF-L9XSJ2-F1
#
_entry.id   AF-L9XSJ2-F1
#
_cell.length_a   1.000
_cell.length_b   1.000
_cell.length_c   1.000
_cell.angle_alpha   90.00
_cell.angle_beta   90.00
_cell.angle_gamma   90.00
#
_symmetry.space_group_name_H-M   'P 1'
#
loop_
_entity.id
_entity.type
_entity.pdbx_description
1 polymer ?
#
loop_
_entity_poly.entity_id
_entity_poly.type
_entity_poly.pdbx_seq_one_letter_code
_entity_poly.pdbx_strand_id
1 'polypeptide(L)'
;MPLDEMYSMLKQGSRIRIAEEDEMYPNFETWFVSNDVEREALSNPLTVTFDKGQIDISPLELQIAYKLRLAQAADSLSGKDFEDALHLHLTFEERFNTEQLETYVKELGVEDYYAELKSV
;
A
#
# COMPACT_ATOMS: atom_id res chain seq x y z
N MET A 1 -18.60 14.26 -11.05
CA MET A 1 -19.57 13.41 -10.33
C MET A 1 -20.03 14.15 -9.08
N PRO A 2 -21.33 14.20 -8.77
CA PRO A 2 -21.82 14.76 -7.50
C PRO A 2 -21.31 13.99 -6.28
N LEU A 3 -21.10 14.69 -5.15
CA LEU A 3 -20.57 14.08 -3.92
C LEU A 3 -21.47 12.97 -3.35
N ASP A 4 -22.79 13.10 -3.46
CA ASP A 4 -23.74 12.09 -2.96
C ASP A 4 -23.64 10.77 -3.74
N GLU A 5 -23.36 10.86 -5.05
CA GLU A 5 -23.16 9.69 -5.89
C GLU A 5 -21.85 8.99 -5.55
N MET A 6 -20.77 9.76 -5.37
CA MET A 6 -19.48 9.22 -4.90
C MET A 6 -19.64 8.50 -3.55
N TYR A 7 -20.33 9.12 -2.59
CA TYR A 7 -20.58 8.51 -1.28
C TYR A 7 -21.38 7.21 -1.40
N SER A 8 -22.42 7.19 -2.23
CA SER A 8 -23.23 5.99 -2.46
C SER A 8 -22.40 4.85 -3.05
N MET A 9 -21.52 5.14 -4.01
CA MET A 9 -20.61 4.17 -4.60
C MET A 9 -19.62 3.60 -3.57
N LEU A 10 -18.97 4.47 -2.79
CA LEU A 10 -18.04 4.07 -1.72
C LEU A 10 -18.76 3.21 -0.67
N LYS A 11 -19.98 3.58 -0.27
CA LYS A 11 -20.79 2.84 0.70
C LYS A 11 -21.18 1.45 0.21
N GLN A 12 -21.30 1.26 -1.10
CA GLN A 12 -21.57 -0.04 -1.73
C GLN A 12 -20.29 -0.88 -1.92
N GLY A 13 -19.13 -0.39 -1.48
CA GLY A 13 -17.85 -1.08 -1.63
C GLY A 13 -17.15 -0.84 -2.97
N SER A 14 -17.63 0.09 -3.79
CA SER A 14 -16.92 0.49 -5.00
C SER A 14 -15.66 1.28 -4.66
N ARG A 15 -14.61 1.11 -5.45
CA ARG A 15 -13.42 1.96 -5.40
C ARG A 15 -13.54 3.06 -6.46
N ILE A 16 -13.16 4.28 -6.10
CA ILE A 16 -13.25 5.45 -6.98
C ILE A 16 -11.85 5.97 -7.28
N ARG A 17 -11.52 6.13 -8.56
CA ARG A 17 -10.31 6.84 -9.00
C ARG A 17 -10.59 8.31 -9.25
N ILE A 18 -9.71 9.17 -8.76
CA ILE A 18 -9.79 10.62 -8.87
C ILE A 18 -8.54 11.10 -9.59
N ALA A 19 -8.73 11.90 -10.64
CA ALA A 19 -7.70 12.50 -11.47
C ALA A 19 -8.12 13.94 -11.82
N GLU A 20 -7.20 14.72 -12.38
CA GLU A 20 -7.54 16.03 -12.97
C GLU A 20 -8.51 15.86 -14.16
N GLU A 21 -9.24 16.92 -14.49
CA GLU A 21 -10.17 16.92 -15.63
C GLU A 21 -9.39 16.63 -16.92
N ASP A 22 -9.94 15.74 -17.75
CA ASP A 22 -9.33 15.24 -18.99
C ASP A 22 -8.00 14.47 -18.84
N GLU A 23 -7.57 14.16 -17.61
CA GLU A 23 -6.34 13.42 -17.33
C GLU A 23 -6.59 12.00 -16.84
N MET A 24 -5.74 11.05 -17.27
CA MET A 24 -5.73 9.68 -16.72
C MET A 24 -4.70 9.53 -15.59
N TYR A 25 -3.59 10.26 -15.66
CA TYR A 25 -2.50 10.22 -14.69
C TYR A 25 -1.94 11.63 -14.44
N PRO A 26 -1.56 11.97 -13.20
CA PRO A 26 -1.64 11.13 -12.00
C PRO A 26 -3.10 10.94 -11.53
N ASN A 27 -3.38 9.81 -10.89
CA ASN A 27 -4.64 9.56 -10.21
C ASN A 27 -4.40 8.85 -8.88
N PHE A 28 -5.40 8.91 -7.99
CA PHE A 28 -5.42 8.13 -6.77
C PHE A 28 -6.75 7.40 -6.63
N GLU A 29 -6.72 6.24 -6.02
CA GLU A 29 -7.90 5.40 -5.77
C GLU A 29 -8.33 5.53 -4.31
N THR A 30 -9.64 5.62 -4.08
CA THR A 30 -10.23 5.82 -2.75
C THR A 30 -11.33 4.79 -2.49
N TRP A 31 -11.41 4.32 -1.25
CA TRP A 31 -12.44 3.41 -0.76
C TRP A 31 -12.56 3.50 0.77
N PHE A 32 -13.66 2.98 1.33
CA PHE A 32 -13.79 2.87 2.78
C PHE A 32 -13.04 1.65 3.30
N VAL A 33 -12.39 1.83 4.45
CA VAL A 33 -11.69 0.77 5.20
C VAL A 33 -12.61 -0.45 5.35
N SER A 34 -12.09 -1.60 4.95
CA SER A 34 -12.84 -2.85 4.83
C SER A 34 -12.23 -4.00 5.63
N ASN A 35 -10.99 -3.87 6.10
CA ASN A 35 -10.27 -4.90 6.85
C ASN A 35 -9.30 -4.30 7.88
N ASP A 36 -8.74 -5.15 8.74
CA ASP A 36 -7.88 -4.73 9.85
C ASP A 36 -6.55 -4.14 9.38
N VAL A 37 -6.01 -4.64 8.26
CA VAL A 37 -4.77 -4.12 7.67
C VAL A 37 -4.94 -2.69 7.15
N GLU A 38 -6.07 -2.42 6.48
CA GLU A 38 -6.44 -1.06 6.06
C GLU A 38 -6.72 -0.14 7.26
N ARG A 39 -7.25 -0.68 8.35
CA ARG A 39 -7.44 0.08 9.60
C ARG A 39 -6.11 0.43 10.25
N GLU A 40 -5.17 -0.50 10.28
CA GLU A 40 -3.82 -0.31 10.81
C GLU A 40 -3.08 0.78 10.02
N ALA A 41 -3.16 0.73 8.69
CA ALA A 41 -2.58 1.76 7.81
C ALA A 41 -3.01 3.19 8.16
N LEU A 42 -4.25 3.38 8.63
CA LEU A 42 -4.77 4.69 9.03
C LEU A 42 -4.55 5.02 10.51
N SER A 43 -4.42 4.00 11.36
CA SER A 43 -4.31 4.19 12.82
C SER A 43 -2.87 4.43 13.27
N ASN A 44 -1.90 3.98 12.47
CA ASN A 44 -0.48 4.11 12.72
C ASN A 44 0.26 4.72 11.51
N PRO A 45 -0.05 5.96 11.10
CA PRO A 45 0.55 6.54 9.90
C PRO A 45 2.00 6.99 10.12
N LEU A 46 2.78 6.93 9.04
CA LEU A 46 4.01 7.68 8.88
C LEU A 46 3.69 9.03 8.22
N THR A 47 3.95 10.14 8.92
CA THR A 47 3.77 11.48 8.34
C THR A 47 4.98 11.89 7.51
N VAL A 48 4.75 12.12 6.22
CA VAL A 48 5.75 12.69 5.29
C VAL A 48 5.54 14.20 5.22
N THR A 49 6.60 14.97 5.48
CA THR A 49 6.60 16.43 5.38
C THR A 49 7.38 16.90 4.15
N PHE A 50 6.83 17.88 3.44
CA PHE A 50 7.44 18.55 2.29
C PHE A 50 7.11 20.04 2.32
N ASP A 51 7.77 20.85 1.50
CA ASP A 51 7.68 22.33 1.56
C ASP A 51 6.24 22.88 1.57
N LYS A 52 5.31 22.18 0.92
CA LYS A 52 3.92 22.60 0.72
C LYS A 52 2.93 21.94 1.69
N GLY A 53 3.37 21.07 2.60
CA GLY A 53 2.48 20.43 3.56
C GLY A 53 2.95 19.07 4.05
N GLN A 54 1.98 18.28 4.50
CA GLN A 54 2.20 16.94 5.03
C GLN A 54 1.18 15.97 4.45
N ILE A 55 1.59 14.72 4.30
CA ILE A 55 0.72 13.59 3.94
C ILE A 55 1.03 12.41 4.84
N ASP A 56 -0.03 11.75 5.31
CA ASP A 56 0.09 10.52 6.08
C ASP A 56 0.08 9.33 5.11
N ILE A 57 1.07 8.46 5.25
CA ILE A 57 1.18 7.19 4.52
C ILE A 57 1.21 6.03 5.50
N SER A 58 0.93 4.81 5.04
CA SER A 58 1.08 3.63 5.90
C SER A 58 2.54 3.42 6.34
N PRO A 59 2.80 2.68 7.44
CA PRO A 59 4.15 2.29 7.83
C PRO A 59 4.90 1.62 6.67
N LEU A 60 6.22 1.81 6.60
CA LEU A 60 7.07 1.25 5.54
C LEU A 60 6.96 -0.27 5.49
N GLU A 61 6.92 -0.90 6.66
CA GLU A 61 6.74 -2.33 6.88
C GLU A 61 5.46 -2.83 6.22
N LEU A 62 4.36 -2.09 6.44
CA LEU A 62 3.07 -2.46 5.88
C LEU A 62 3.04 -2.25 4.36
N GLN A 63 3.69 -1.20 3.85
CA GLN A 63 3.82 -0.97 2.41
C GLN A 63 4.56 -2.11 1.71
N ILE A 64 5.70 -2.57 2.27
CA ILE A 64 6.48 -3.69 1.74
C ILE A 64 5.62 -4.97 1.72
N ALA A 65 5.02 -5.34 2.85
CA ALA A 65 4.20 -6.56 2.95
C ALA A 65 2.98 -6.51 2.01
N TYR A 66 2.33 -5.35 1.87
CA TYR A 66 1.19 -5.18 0.99
C TYR A 66 1.59 -5.32 -0.49
N LYS A 67 2.75 -4.79 -0.89
CA LYS A 67 3.28 -4.93 -2.25
C LYS A 67 3.61 -6.39 -2.59
N LEU A 68 4.20 -7.12 -1.66
CA LEU A 68 4.38 -8.57 -1.80
C LEU A 68 3.04 -9.30 -1.98
N ARG A 69 1.98 -8.87 -1.28
CA ARG A 69 0.64 -9.46 -1.47
C ARG A 69 0.07 -9.22 -2.85
N LEU A 70 0.30 -8.05 -3.43
CA LEU A 70 -0.09 -7.76 -4.81
C LEU A 70 0.71 -8.61 -5.80
N ALA A 71 2.02 -8.72 -5.60
CA ALA A 71 2.88 -9.58 -6.41
C ALA A 71 2.44 -11.06 -6.36
N GLN A 72 2.11 -11.56 -5.17
CA GLN A 72 1.57 -12.91 -4.96
C GLN A 72 0.22 -13.11 -5.62
N ALA A 73 -0.70 -12.14 -5.51
CA ALA A 73 -1.99 -12.19 -6.19
C ALA A 73 -1.84 -12.18 -7.72
N ALA A 74 -0.78 -11.57 -8.24
CA ALA A 74 -0.43 -11.56 -9.66
C ALA A 74 0.45 -12.74 -10.10
N ASP A 75 0.88 -13.60 -9.17
CA ASP A 75 1.82 -14.71 -9.37
C ASP A 75 3.10 -14.27 -10.12
N SER A 76 3.74 -13.18 -9.67
CA SER A 76 4.86 -12.58 -10.39
C SER A 76 5.97 -12.05 -9.47
N LEU A 77 7.15 -12.69 -9.54
CA LEU A 77 8.39 -12.26 -8.89
C LEU A 77 9.23 -11.28 -9.74
N SER A 78 8.79 -10.98 -10.96
CA SER A 78 9.41 -10.00 -11.87
C SER A 78 8.45 -8.88 -12.25
N GLY A 79 7.32 -8.81 -11.56
CA GLY A 79 6.30 -7.79 -11.75
C GLY A 79 6.62 -6.54 -10.95
N LYS A 80 6.05 -5.42 -11.40
CA LYS A 80 6.21 -4.11 -10.77
C LYS A 80 5.96 -4.14 -9.26
N ASP A 81 4.95 -4.87 -8.79
CA ASP A 81 4.65 -4.89 -7.35
C ASP A 81 5.73 -5.59 -6.52
N PHE A 82 6.41 -6.60 -7.07
CA PHE A 82 7.57 -7.21 -6.41
C PHE A 82 8.78 -6.27 -6.44
N GLU A 83 9.04 -5.62 -7.58
CA GLU A 83 10.12 -4.63 -7.71
C GLU A 83 9.92 -3.44 -6.76
N ASP A 84 8.69 -2.95 -6.61
CA ASP A 84 8.32 -1.90 -5.66
C ASP A 84 8.59 -2.35 -4.21
N ALA A 85 8.24 -3.59 -3.85
CA ALA A 85 8.53 -4.16 -2.52
C ALA A 85 10.04 -4.24 -2.25
N LEU A 86 10.80 -4.77 -3.21
CA LEU A 86 12.25 -4.88 -3.14
C LEU A 86 12.91 -3.50 -3.01
N HIS A 87 12.45 -2.53 -3.81
CA HIS A 87 12.95 -1.16 -3.76
C HIS A 87 12.73 -0.53 -2.39
N LEU A 88 11.51 -0.64 -1.82
CA LEU A 88 11.21 -0.13 -0.49
C LEU A 88 12.06 -0.81 0.58
N HIS A 89 12.20 -2.15 0.51
CA HIS A 89 13.01 -2.91 1.45
C HIS A 89 14.48 -2.47 1.44
N LEU A 90 15.12 -2.42 0.26
CA LEU A 90 16.52 -2.01 0.16
C LEU A 90 16.74 -0.54 0.52
N THR A 91 15.82 0.35 0.13
CA THR A 91 15.95 1.80 0.38
C THR A 91 15.86 2.14 1.87
N PHE A 92 15.07 1.38 2.63
CA PHE A 92 14.74 1.69 4.02
C PHE A 92 15.19 0.61 5.01
N GLU A 93 16.14 -0.26 4.63
CA GLU A 93 16.60 -1.39 5.46
C GLU A 93 17.07 -0.98 6.86
N GLU A 94 17.66 0.22 7.00
CA GLU A 94 18.12 0.74 8.30
C GLU A 94 17.03 1.50 9.07
N ARG A 95 15.82 1.64 8.51
CA ARG A 95 14.77 2.54 9.00
C ARG A 95 13.49 1.84 9.39
N PHE A 96 13.12 0.74 8.73
CA PHE A 96 11.95 -0.03 9.12
C PHE A 96 12.28 -1.01 10.25
N ASN A 97 11.27 -1.40 11.02
CA ASN A 97 11.34 -2.41 12.05
C ASN A 97 11.10 -3.81 11.44
N THR A 98 12.14 -4.64 11.42
CA THR A 98 12.07 -6.00 10.85
C THR A 98 11.02 -6.88 11.53
N GLU A 99 10.86 -6.82 12.85
CA GLU A 99 9.87 -7.64 13.57
C GLU A 99 8.43 -7.26 13.19
N GLN A 100 8.19 -5.96 12.99
CA GLN A 100 6.89 -5.44 12.55
C GLN A 100 6.61 -5.83 11.08
N LEU A 101 7.61 -5.76 10.21
CA LEU A 101 7.50 -6.25 8.84
C LEU A 101 7.16 -7.74 8.80
N GLU A 102 7.86 -8.58 9.57
CA GLU A 102 7.60 -10.03 9.63
C GLU A 102 6.20 -10.34 10.17
N THR A 103 5.67 -9.51 11.07
CA THR A 103 4.29 -9.61 11.54
C THR A 103 3.31 -9.39 10.40
N TYR A 104 3.46 -8.31 9.62
CA TYR A 104 2.57 -8.05 8.48
C TYR A 104 2.73 -9.08 7.36
N VAL A 105 3.94 -9.57 7.10
CA VAL A 105 4.19 -10.65 6.13
C VAL A 105 3.35 -11.89 6.47
N LYS A 106 3.34 -12.27 7.76
CA LYS A 106 2.55 -13.41 8.24
C LYS A 106 1.04 -13.14 8.19
N GLU A 107 0.60 -11.96 8.63
CA GLU A 107 -0.83 -11.59 8.59
C GLU A 107 -1.38 -11.57 7.16
N LEU A 108 -0.57 -11.18 6.19
CA LEU A 108 -0.93 -11.14 4.78
C LEU A 108 -0.72 -12.46 4.04
N GLY A 109 -0.03 -13.43 4.66
CA GLY A 109 0.24 -14.75 4.09
C GLY A 109 1.18 -14.68 2.88
N VAL A 110 2.25 -13.86 2.97
CA VAL A 110 3.21 -13.58 1.89
C VAL A 110 4.64 -14.03 2.21
N GLU A 111 4.77 -15.04 3.08
CA GLU A 111 6.05 -15.55 3.56
C GLU A 111 6.97 -16.03 2.43
N ASP A 112 6.42 -16.73 1.42
CA ASP A 112 7.18 -17.26 0.29
C ASP A 112 7.78 -16.12 -0.56
N TYR A 113 6.97 -15.11 -0.86
CA TYR A 113 7.40 -13.92 -1.61
C TYR A 113 8.42 -13.10 -0.81
N TYR A 114 8.28 -13.03 0.51
CA TYR A 114 9.26 -12.38 1.37
C TYR A 114 10.58 -13.15 1.43
N ALA A 115 10.55 -14.48 1.40
CA ALA A 115 11.75 -15.31 1.33
C ALA A 115 12.52 -15.08 0.02
N GLU A 116 11.80 -15.00 -1.11
CA GLU A 116 12.39 -14.66 -2.42
C GLU A 116 13.01 -13.26 -2.40
N LEU A 117 12.31 -12.26 -1.86
CA LEU A 117 12.83 -10.89 -1.73
C LEU A 117 14.16 -10.84 -0.96
N LYS A 118 14.28 -11.60 0.14
CA LYS A 118 15.50 -11.66 0.96
C LYS A 118 16.66 -12.43 0.31
N SER A 119 16.43 -13.12 -0.81
CA SER A 119 17.45 -13.89 -1.51
C SER A 119 18.19 -13.10 -2.60
N VAL A 120 17.71 -11.89 -2.91
CA VAL A 120 18.29 -10.94 -3.87
C VAL A 120 19.49 -10.22 -3.27
#